data_AF-A0A2E4DSZ0-F1
#
_entry.id   AF-A0A2E4DSZ0-F1
#
_cell.length_a   1.000
_cell.length_b   1.000
_cell.length_c   1.000
_cell.angle_alpha   90.00
_cell.angle_beta   90.00
_cell.angle_gamma   90.00
#
_symmetry.space_group_name_H-M   'P 1'
#
loop_
_entity.id
_entity.type
_entity.pdbx_description
1 polymer ?
#
loop_
_entity_poly.entity_id
_entity_poly.type
_entity_poly.pdbx_seq_one_letter_code
_entity_poly.pdbx_strand_id
1 'polypeptide(L)'
;MEKIRELVALLQAGIEEYDDQLKLLQKERLKFLRLSITDEFGADEGDSKNSWMLHLTQLEKSLGSRLNALRQGIKDSAASIDL
;
A
#
# COMPACT_ATOMS: atom_id res chain seq x y z
N MET A 1 -5.79 -1.02 30.38
CA MET A 1 -4.74 -0.07 29.94
C MET A 1 -3.66 -0.72 29.07
N GLU A 2 -3.14 -1.90 29.42
CA GLU A 2 -2.08 -2.57 28.64
C GLU A 2 -2.55 -3.02 27.25
N LYS A 3 -3.69 -3.72 27.14
CA LYS A 3 -4.32 -4.08 25.85
C LYS A 3 -4.56 -2.89 24.91
N ILE A 4 -4.97 -1.75 25.46
CA ILE A 4 -5.19 -0.52 24.67
C ILE A 4 -3.85 -0.01 24.12
N ARG A 5 -2.76 -0.07 24.89
CA ARG A 5 -1.43 0.32 24.40
C ARG A 5 -0.92 -0.61 23.31
N GLU A 6 -1.13 -1.92 23.46
CA GLU A 6 -0.76 -2.90 22.43
C GLU A 6 -1.52 -2.67 21.12
N LEU A 7 -2.84 -2.42 21.20
CA LEU A 7 -3.65 -2.08 20.03
C LEU A 7 -3.19 -0.80 19.34
N VAL A 8 -2.86 0.24 20.10
CA VAL A 8 -2.32 1.49 19.56
C VAL A 8 -0.98 1.25 18.85
N ALA A 9 -0.08 0.45 19.43
CA ALA A 9 1.20 0.13 18.81
C ALA A 9 1.04 -0.66 17.50
N LEU A 10 0.12 -1.63 17.46
CA LEU A 10 -0.20 -2.39 16.24
C LEU A 10 -0.79 -1.50 15.14
N LEU A 11 -1.68 -0.57 15.51
CA LEU A 11 -2.26 0.39 14.57
C LEU A 11 -1.20 1.34 14.03
N GLN A 12 -0.30 1.84 14.88
CA GLN A 12 0.82 2.70 14.45
C GLN A 12 1.73 1.97 13.47
N ALA A 13 2.15 0.74 13.77
CA ALA A 13 2.99 -0.05 12.87
C ALA A 13 2.31 -0.29 11.51
N GLY A 14 1.00 -0.57 11.51
CA GLY A 14 0.25 -0.76 10.28
C GLY A 14 0.04 0.52 9.47
N ILE A 15 -0.08 1.68 10.13
CA ILE A 15 -0.12 2.99 9.46
C ILE A 15 1.24 3.32 8.84
N GLU A 16 2.34 3.09 9.56
CA GLU A 16 3.70 3.30 9.05
C GLU A 16 3.97 2.44 7.81
N GLU A 17 3.60 1.15 7.86
CA GLU A 17 3.75 0.26 6.71
C GLU A 17 2.88 0.72 5.52
N TYR A 18 1.66 1.18 5.77
CA TYR A 18 0.79 1.74 4.73
C TYR A 18 1.42 2.97 4.06
N ASP A 19 1.94 3.90 4.86
CA ASP A 19 2.58 5.13 4.37
C ASP A 19 3.84 4.84 3.54
N ASP A 20 4.64 3.87 3.95
CA ASP A 20 5.84 3.48 3.19
C ASP A 20 5.49 2.83 1.86
N GLN A 21 4.45 1.99 1.81
CA GLN A 21 3.93 1.44 0.55
C GLN A 21 3.31 2.53 -0.33
N LEU A 22 2.68 3.55 0.25
CA LEU A 22 2.13 4.68 -0.50
C LEU A 22 3.24 5.51 -1.16
N LYS A 23 4.33 5.79 -0.44
CA LYS A 23 5.52 6.46 -0.98
C LYS A 23 6.15 5.64 -2.12
N LEU A 24 6.22 4.31 -1.96
CA LEU A 24 6.70 3.42 -3.01
C LEU A 24 5.83 3.52 -4.26
N LEU A 25 4.50 3.40 -4.14
CA LEU A 25 3.58 3.55 -5.27
C LEU A 25 3.75 4.91 -5.97
N GLN A 26 3.87 6.00 -5.21
CA GLN A 26 4.08 7.33 -5.77
C GLN A 26 5.39 7.42 -6.56
N LYS A 27 6.48 6.84 -6.03
CA LYS A 27 7.78 6.77 -6.70
C LYS A 27 7.71 5.97 -7.99
N GLU A 28 7.08 4.81 -7.98
CA GLU A 28 6.92 3.96 -9.17
C GLU A 28 6.01 4.63 -10.22
N ARG A 29 4.94 5.31 -9.81
CA ARG A 29 4.10 6.11 -10.74
C ARG A 29 4.90 7.23 -11.39
N LEU A 30 5.75 7.95 -10.65
CA LEU A 30 6.61 8.98 -11.22
C LEU A 30 7.61 8.38 -12.23
N LYS A 31 8.19 7.23 -11.91
CA LYS A 31 9.07 6.50 -12.84
C LYS A 31 8.33 6.10 -14.12
N PHE A 32 7.12 5.54 -13.99
CA PHE A 32 6.28 5.19 -15.13
C PHE A 32 5.93 6.40 -16.01
N LEU A 33 5.58 7.54 -15.41
CA LEU A 33 5.31 8.78 -16.14
C LEU A 33 6.54 9.24 -16.91
N ARG A 34 7.73 9.20 -16.28
CA ARG A 34 8.99 9.53 -16.96
C ARG A 34 9.21 8.64 -18.17
N LEU A 35 9.11 7.31 -18.00
CA LEU A 35 9.26 6.34 -19.09
C LEU A 35 8.22 6.55 -20.21
N SER A 36 7.00 6.96 -19.85
CA SER A 36 5.95 7.27 -20.82
C SER A 36 6.22 8.53 -21.64
N ILE A 37 6.89 9.53 -21.06
CA ILE A 37 7.26 10.76 -21.74
C ILE A 37 8.49 10.55 -22.63
N THR A 38 9.44 9.74 -22.18
CA THR A 38 10.69 9.47 -22.91
C THR A 38 10.58 8.31 -23.92
N ASP A 39 9.48 7.55 -23.88
CA ASP A 39 9.27 6.31 -24.63
C ASP A 39 10.38 5.26 -24.37
N GLU A 40 10.93 5.26 -23.15
CA GLU A 40 12.05 4.41 -22.73
C GLU A 40 11.59 3.12 -22.04
N PHE A 41 10.38 2.63 -22.35
CA PHE A 41 9.97 1.31 -21.88
C PHE A 41 10.88 0.23 -22.46
N GLY A 42 11.18 -0.80 -21.67
CA GLY A 42 11.94 -1.94 -22.16
C GLY A 42 11.14 -2.73 -23.21
N ALA A 43 11.86 -3.39 -24.10
CA ALA A 43 11.25 -4.29 -25.09
C ALA A 43 10.87 -5.66 -24.51
N ASP A 44 11.46 -6.02 -23.36
CA ASP A 44 11.22 -7.29 -22.68
C ASP A 44 9.91 -7.29 -21.91
N GLU A 45 9.29 -8.47 -21.74
CA GLU A 45 8.00 -8.60 -21.05
C GLU A 45 8.01 -7.93 -19.67
N GLY A 46 9.11 -8.05 -18.91
CA GLY A 46 9.25 -7.49 -17.57
C GLY A 46 9.27 -5.95 -17.50
N ASP A 47 9.77 -5.29 -18.55
CA ASP A 47 9.98 -3.83 -18.58
C ASP A 47 9.08 -3.10 -19.59
N SER A 48 8.20 -3.85 -20.26
CA SER A 48 7.18 -3.31 -21.16
C SER A 48 6.21 -2.39 -20.43
N LYS A 49 5.61 -1.44 -21.16
CA LYS A 49 4.57 -0.55 -20.64
C LYS A 49 3.41 -1.30 -19.97
N ASN A 50 3.04 -2.46 -20.51
CA ASN A 50 1.96 -3.29 -19.97
C ASN A 50 2.36 -3.94 -18.64
N SER A 51 3.59 -4.44 -18.53
CA SER A 51 4.11 -4.98 -17.26
C SER A 51 4.18 -3.90 -16.18
N TRP A 52 4.64 -2.70 -16.54
CA TRP A 52 4.61 -1.55 -15.64
C TRP A 52 3.20 -1.21 -15.15
N MET A 53 2.21 -1.18 -16.06
CA MET A 53 0.81 -0.93 -15.68
C MET A 53 0.27 -2.02 -14.75
N LEU A 54 0.62 -3.28 -15.00
CA LEU A 54 0.25 -4.40 -14.14
C LEU A 54 0.88 -4.26 -12.75
N HIS A 55 2.18 -3.94 -12.69
CA HIS A 55 2.91 -3.71 -11.45
C HIS A 55 2.27 -2.59 -10.60
N LEU A 56 1.99 -1.44 -11.21
CA LEU A 56 1.32 -0.32 -10.52
C LEU A 56 -0.08 -0.73 -10.00
N THR A 57 -0.84 -1.46 -10.81
CA THR A 57 -2.16 -1.96 -10.42
C THR A 57 -2.06 -2.92 -9.23
N GLN A 58 -1.03 -3.77 -9.18
CA GLN A 58 -0.81 -4.68 -8.06
C GLN A 58 -0.44 -3.93 -6.77
N LEU A 59 0.41 -2.90 -6.87
CA LEU A 59 0.74 -2.04 -5.73
C LEU A 59 -0.50 -1.30 -5.19
N GLU A 60 -1.33 -0.75 -6.08
CA GLU A 60 -2.58 -0.09 -5.72
C GLU A 60 -3.56 -1.05 -5.01
N LYS A 61 -3.74 -2.26 -5.56
CA LYS A 61 -4.57 -3.29 -4.94
C LYS A 61 -4.05 -3.69 -3.56
N SER A 62 -2.73 -3.85 -3.42
CA SER A 62 -2.09 -4.19 -2.15
C SER A 62 -2.34 -3.11 -1.09
N LEU A 63 -2.17 -1.83 -1.44
CA LEU A 63 -2.51 -0.69 -0.57
C LEU A 63 -3.98 -0.69 -0.16
N GLY A 64 -4.90 -0.96 -1.10
CA GLY A 64 -6.32 -1.08 -0.81
C GLY A 64 -6.62 -2.18 0.23
N SER A 65 -6.00 -3.36 0.06
CA SER A 65 -6.14 -4.47 1.01
C SER A 65 -5.61 -4.10 2.40
N ARG A 66 -4.45 -3.43 2.49
CA ARG A 66 -3.86 -2.97 3.76
C ARG A 66 -4.77 -1.97 4.48
N LEU A 67 -5.30 -0.98 3.75
CA LEU A 67 -6.24 -0.01 4.30
C LEU A 67 -7.52 -0.68 4.83
N ASN A 68 -8.04 -1.67 4.10
CA ASN A 68 -9.21 -2.43 4.53
C ASN A 68 -8.91 -3.26 5.78
N ALA A 69 -7.74 -3.90 5.85
CA ALA A 69 -7.30 -4.64 7.03
C ALA A 69 -7.16 -3.73 8.26
N LEU A 70 -6.58 -2.54 8.11
CA LEU A 70 -6.51 -1.54 9.18
C LEU A 70 -7.90 -1.12 9.67
N ARG A 71 -8.80 -0.79 8.74
CA ARG A 71 -10.19 -0.43 9.06
C ARG A 71 -10.92 -1.55 9.78
N GLN A 72 -10.70 -2.80 9.37
CA GLN A 72 -11.31 -3.96 10.00
C GLN A 72 -10.73 -4.19 11.41
N GLY A 73 -9.41 -4.11 11.56
CA GLY A 73 -8.74 -4.22 12.86
C GLY A 73 -9.23 -3.18 13.87
N ILE A 74 -9.48 -1.94 13.43
CA ILE A 74 -10.09 -0.90 14.28
C ILE A 74 -11.51 -1.29 14.73
N LYS A 75 -12.35 -1.77 13.81
CA LYS A 75 -13.73 -2.19 14.12
C LYS A 75 -13.74 -3.35 15.10
N ASP A 76 -12.92 -4.36 14.88
CA ASP A 76 -12.83 -5.55 15.72
C ASP A 76 -12.31 -5.18 17.12
N SER A 77 -11.32 -4.28 17.17
CA SER A 77 -10.79 -3.75 18.43
C SER A 77 -11.85 -2.98 19.21
N ALA A 78 -12.61 -2.10 18.56
CA ALA A 78 -13.69 -1.35 19.21
C ALA A 78 -14.77 -2.29 19.77
N ALA A 79 -15.21 -3.28 18.99
CA ALA A 79 -16.19 -4.28 19.43
C ALA A 79 -15.69 -5.11 20.63
N SER A 80 -14.38 -5.34 20.73
CA SER A 80 -13.77 -6.07 21.86
C SER A 80 -13.64 -5.25 23.15
N ILE A 81 -13.75 -3.92 23.07
CA ILE A 81 -13.66 -3.00 24.22
C ILE A 81 -15.06 -2.72 24.81
N ASP A 82 -16.11 -2.78 23.99
CA ASP A 82 -17.50 -2.62 24.41
C ASP A 82 -18.10 -3.87 25.11
N LEU A 83 -17.32 -4.96 25.25
CA LEU A 83 -17.64 -6.20 25.97
C LEU A 83 -16.87 -6.29 27.31
#